data_AF-A0A356CF85-F1
#
_entry.id   AF-A0A356CF85-F1
#
_cell.length_a   1.000
_cell.length_b   1.000
_cell.length_c   1.000
_cell.angle_alpha   90.00
_cell.angle_beta   90.00
_cell.angle_gamma   90.00
#
_symmetry.space_group_name_H-M   'P 1'
#
loop_
_entity.id
_entity.type
_entity.pdbx_description
1 polymer ?
#
loop_
_entity_poly.entity_id
_entity_poly.type
_entity_poly.pdbx_seq_one_letter_code
_entity_poly.pdbx_strand_id
1 'polypeptide(L)'
;MIAKFILPAYFLLGLILFVYSYGFLDFNLTLSSHPFLLQIFGKLQHLVYFERPLSGQVFNGIFLVFYLLYLWLLFAVNQERLKSFPWKPFLFLVIFLTFAYPMLSADIFNYIFHTKILWFYHANPHLHAPLEFSGDLWLRFMRWVHTPSAYGPGFTLIESPAYLLSFGKFVPALYLMKLTMTTFFVWAT
;
A
#
# COMPACT_ATOMS: atom_id res chain seq x y z
N MET A 1 32.60 5.51 -4.56
CA MET A 1 31.83 6.40 -5.47
C MET A 1 30.49 5.79 -5.86
N ILE A 2 30.46 4.55 -6.36
CA ILE A 2 29.23 3.80 -6.72
C ILE A 2 28.16 3.76 -5.62
N ALA A 3 28.51 3.41 -4.38
CA ALA A 3 27.56 3.36 -3.26
C ALA A 3 26.85 4.69 -2.96
N LYS A 4 27.45 5.84 -3.34
CA LYS A 4 26.84 7.16 -3.14
C LYS A 4 25.63 7.40 -4.06
N PHE A 5 25.53 6.69 -5.18
CA PHE A 5 24.46 6.88 -6.17
C PHE A 5 23.33 5.87 -6.03
N ILE A 6 23.60 4.69 -5.47
CA ILE A 6 22.61 3.62 -5.31
C ILE A 6 21.44 4.08 -4.44
N LEU A 7 21.73 4.65 -3.25
CA LEU A 7 20.68 5.08 -2.32
C LEU A 7 19.80 6.22 -2.87
N PRO A 8 20.36 7.32 -3.41
CA PRO A 8 19.55 8.34 -4.09
C PRO A 8 18.70 7.78 -5.25
N ALA A 9 19.22 6.82 -6.00
CA ALA A 9 18.46 6.19 -7.09
C ALA A 9 17.25 5.39 -6.56
N TYR A 10 17.42 4.63 -5.47
CA TYR A 10 16.30 3.97 -4.79
C TYR A 10 15.25 4.96 -4.28
N PHE A 11 15.68 6.10 -3.73
CA PHE A 11 14.76 7.15 -3.29
C PHE A 11 13.98 7.77 -4.44
N LEU A 12 14.67 8.15 -5.50
CA LEU A 12 14.03 8.73 -6.67
C LEU A 12 13.03 7.75 -7.29
N LEU A 13 13.41 6.48 -7.42
CA LEU A 13 12.53 5.46 -7.97
C LEU A 13 11.35 5.16 -7.03
N GLY A 14 11.58 5.18 -5.71
CA GLY A 14 10.53 5.09 -4.70
C GLY A 14 9.54 6.26 -4.77
N LEU A 15 10.03 7.48 -5.01
CA LEU A 15 9.18 8.66 -5.23
C LEU A 15 8.34 8.51 -6.51
N ILE A 16 8.94 8.01 -7.60
CA ILE A 16 8.22 7.73 -8.85
C ILE A 16 7.13 6.67 -8.59
N LEU A 17 7.45 5.57 -7.91
CA LEU A 17 6.50 4.53 -7.56
C LEU A 17 5.38 5.07 -6.65
N PHE A 18 5.73 5.92 -5.68
CA PHE A 18 4.78 6.58 -4.79
C PHE A 18 3.78 7.39 -5.60
N VAL A 19 4.23 8.26 -6.51
CA VAL A 19 3.33 9.06 -7.37
C VAL A 19 2.49 8.16 -8.27
N TYR A 20 3.13 7.18 -8.94
CA TYR A 20 2.45 6.23 -9.82
C TYR A 20 1.34 5.44 -9.10
N SER A 21 1.55 5.10 -7.82
CA SER A 21 0.56 4.36 -7.01
C SER A 21 -0.80 5.05 -6.95
N TYR A 22 -0.84 6.38 -6.93
CA TYR A 22 -2.08 7.15 -6.88
C TYR A 22 -2.88 7.11 -8.19
N GLY A 23 -2.33 6.55 -9.27
CA GLY A 23 -3.11 6.22 -10.47
C GLY A 23 -4.12 5.09 -10.23
N PHE A 24 -3.91 4.26 -9.21
CA PHE A 24 -4.85 3.20 -8.82
C PHE A 24 -5.93 3.69 -7.85
N LEU A 25 -5.96 4.98 -7.51
CA LEU A 25 -6.96 5.54 -6.61
C LEU A 25 -8.38 5.26 -7.14
N ASP A 26 -9.25 4.71 -6.29
CA ASP A 26 -10.65 4.49 -6.66
C ASP A 26 -11.36 5.82 -6.98
N PHE A 27 -12.16 5.84 -8.06
CA PHE A 27 -12.91 7.03 -8.47
C PHE A 27 -13.88 7.56 -7.39
N ASN A 28 -14.34 6.67 -6.50
CA ASN A 28 -15.24 7.00 -5.40
C ASN A 28 -14.52 7.45 -4.11
N LEU A 29 -13.19 7.59 -4.15
CA LEU A 29 -12.37 7.98 -3.00
C LEU A 29 -11.68 9.32 -3.24
N THR A 30 -12.07 10.34 -2.48
CA THR A 30 -11.46 11.67 -2.54
C THR A 30 -10.47 11.85 -1.38
N LEU A 31 -9.17 11.86 -1.68
CA LEU A 31 -8.12 12.07 -0.68
C LEU A 31 -7.79 13.55 -0.42
N SER A 32 -8.10 14.43 -1.38
CA SER A 32 -7.89 15.86 -1.27
C SER A 32 -8.91 16.62 -2.11
N SER A 33 -9.30 17.81 -1.66
CA SER A 33 -10.13 18.77 -2.39
C SER A 33 -9.32 19.80 -3.19
N HIS A 34 -7.98 19.75 -3.11
CA HIS A 34 -7.13 20.75 -3.76
C HIS A 34 -7.11 20.56 -5.29
N PRO A 35 -7.46 21.59 -6.10
CA PRO A 35 -7.62 21.45 -7.56
C PRO A 35 -6.40 20.87 -8.28
N PHE A 36 -5.20 21.32 -7.90
CA PHE A 36 -3.94 20.80 -8.46
C PHE A 36 -3.75 19.29 -8.23
N LEU A 37 -4.07 18.80 -7.03
CA LEU A 37 -3.93 17.38 -6.71
C LEU A 37 -4.98 16.55 -7.44
N LEU A 38 -6.20 17.06 -7.57
CA LEU A 38 -7.26 16.41 -8.35
C LEU A 38 -6.87 16.27 -9.83
N GLN A 39 -6.24 17.29 -10.43
CA GLN A 39 -5.72 17.21 -11.79
C GLN A 39 -4.62 16.16 -11.94
N ILE A 40 -3.71 16.06 -10.96
CA ILE A 40 -2.66 15.03 -10.96
C ILE A 40 -3.30 13.64 -10.87
N PHE A 41 -4.19 13.41 -9.90
CA PHE A 41 -4.86 12.12 -9.73
C PHE A 41 -5.65 11.74 -10.98
N GLY A 42 -6.39 12.68 -11.59
CA GLY A 42 -7.13 12.41 -12.83
C GLY A 42 -6.23 11.97 -13.98
N LYS A 43 -5.06 12.59 -14.16
CA LYS A 43 -4.08 12.18 -15.19
C LYS A 43 -3.48 10.79 -14.91
N LEU A 44 -3.16 10.51 -13.65
CA LEU A 44 -2.62 9.21 -13.25
C LEU A 44 -3.67 8.10 -13.38
N GLN A 45 -4.91 8.37 -12.97
CA GLN A 45 -6.04 7.45 -13.15
C GLN A 45 -6.32 7.20 -14.63
N HIS A 46 -6.23 8.24 -15.48
CA HIS A 46 -6.35 8.06 -16.93
C HIS A 46 -5.30 7.06 -17.45
N LEU A 47 -4.03 7.25 -17.07
CA LEU A 47 -2.94 6.35 -17.45
C LEU A 47 -3.23 4.90 -17.02
N VAL A 48 -3.60 4.69 -15.76
CA VAL A 48 -3.77 3.34 -15.18
C VAL A 48 -5.02 2.63 -15.69
N TYR A 49 -6.17 3.30 -15.73
CA TYR A 49 -7.45 2.66 -16.04
C TYR A 49 -7.77 2.61 -17.53
N PHE A 50 -7.34 3.62 -18.29
CA PHE A 50 -7.72 3.79 -19.71
C PHE A 50 -6.57 3.53 -20.68
N GLU A 51 -5.31 3.79 -20.31
CA GLU A 51 -4.11 3.51 -21.13
C GLU A 51 -3.34 2.27 -20.61
N ARG A 52 -4.06 1.16 -20.38
CA ARG A 52 -3.53 -0.03 -19.71
C ARG A 52 -2.21 -0.58 -20.30
N PRO A 53 -2.01 -0.66 -21.63
CA PRO A 53 -0.74 -1.12 -22.19
C PRO A 53 0.44 -0.22 -21.79
N LEU A 54 0.24 1.10 -21.84
CA LEU A 54 1.27 2.06 -21.45
C LEU A 54 1.53 2.02 -19.94
N SER A 55 0.48 1.95 -19.12
CA SER A 55 0.60 1.76 -17.67
C SER A 55 1.38 0.48 -17.33
N GLY A 56 1.12 -0.62 -18.04
CA GLY A 56 1.89 -1.86 -17.90
C GLY A 56 3.38 -1.69 -18.24
N GLN A 57 3.69 -0.97 -19.33
CA GLN A 57 5.08 -0.65 -19.69
C GLN A 57 5.77 0.22 -18.63
N VAL A 58 5.08 1.23 -18.10
CA VAL A 58 5.59 2.09 -17.02
C VAL A 58 5.86 1.26 -15.76
N PHE A 59 4.92 0.41 -15.35
CA PHE A 59 5.09 -0.49 -14.21
C PHE A 59 6.30 -1.42 -14.42
N ASN A 60 6.38 -2.10 -15.55
CA ASN A 60 7.50 -2.98 -15.87
C ASN A 60 8.84 -2.24 -15.91
N GLY A 61 8.86 -1.01 -16.45
CA GLY A 61 10.04 -0.16 -16.46
C GLY A 61 10.52 0.20 -15.05
N ILE A 62 9.61 0.62 -14.17
CA ILE A 62 9.93 0.92 -12.76
C ILE A 62 10.53 -0.31 -12.07
N PHE A 63 9.89 -1.48 -12.19
CA PHE A 63 10.37 -2.71 -11.54
C PHE A 63 11.64 -3.27 -12.17
N LEU A 64 11.85 -3.11 -13.48
CA LEU A 64 13.11 -3.43 -14.13
C LEU A 64 14.25 -2.58 -13.57
N VAL A 65 14.05 -1.26 -13.40
CA VAL A 65 15.08 -0.39 -12.80
C VAL A 65 15.33 -0.77 -11.34
N PHE A 66 14.30 -1.11 -10.55
CA PHE A 66 14.50 -1.63 -9.19
C PHE A 66 15.36 -2.90 -9.18
N TYR A 67 15.08 -3.82 -10.11
CA TYR A 67 15.85 -5.05 -10.26
C TYR A 67 17.30 -4.79 -10.66
N LEU A 68 17.56 -3.89 -11.61
CA LEU A 68 18.91 -3.48 -12.00
C LEU A 68 19.66 -2.79 -10.85
N LEU A 69 18.99 -1.93 -10.08
CA LEU A 69 19.56 -1.33 -8.87
C LEU A 69 19.91 -2.38 -7.81
N TYR A 70 19.10 -3.43 -7.69
CA TYR A 70 19.35 -4.55 -6.79
C TYR A 70 20.59 -5.36 -7.23
N LEU A 71 20.72 -5.68 -8.52
CA LEU A 71 21.93 -6.33 -9.04
C LEU A 71 23.19 -5.46 -8.82
N TRP A 72 23.05 -4.15 -9.03
CA TRP A 72 24.15 -3.20 -8.78
C TRP A 72 24.54 -3.12 -7.30
N LEU A 73 23.55 -3.21 -6.40
CA LEU A 73 23.77 -3.31 -4.96
C LEU A 73 24.54 -4.59 -4.59
N LEU A 74 24.12 -5.75 -5.10
CA LEU A 74 24.81 -7.02 -4.86
C LEU A 74 26.27 -6.97 -5.32
N PHE A 75 26.52 -6.41 -6.51
CA PHE A 75 27.88 -6.22 -7.00
C PHE A 75 28.70 -5.29 -6.10
N ALA A 76 28.10 -4.20 -5.60
CA ALA A 76 28.78 -3.27 -4.69
C ALA A 76 29.11 -3.91 -3.33
N VAL A 77 28.23 -4.76 -2.80
CA VAL A 77 28.48 -5.53 -1.57
C VAL A 77 29.63 -6.52 -1.76
N ASN A 78 29.65 -7.28 -2.87
CA ASN A 78 30.70 -8.25 -3.16
C ASN A 78 32.10 -7.60 -3.31
N GLN A 79 32.16 -6.34 -3.71
CA GLN A 79 33.40 -5.56 -3.81
C GLN A 79 33.82 -4.92 -2.47
N GLU A 80 33.21 -5.33 -1.35
CA GLU A 80 33.38 -4.77 0.01
C GLU A 80 33.13 -3.26 0.10
N ARG A 81 32.38 -2.69 -0.85
CA ARG A 81 32.12 -1.23 -0.91
C ARG A 81 30.99 -0.78 0.02
N LEU A 82 30.27 -1.73 0.60
CA LEU A 82 29.21 -1.54 1.57
C LEU A 82 29.49 -2.43 2.78
N LYS A 83 29.95 -1.82 3.88
CA LYS A 83 30.33 -2.53 5.10
C LYS A 83 29.18 -2.69 6.10
N SER A 84 28.10 -1.92 5.93
CA SER A 84 26.93 -1.95 6.81
C SER A 84 25.66 -1.62 6.05
N PHE A 85 24.54 -2.14 6.55
CA PHE A 85 23.22 -1.86 5.98
C PHE A 85 22.79 -0.43 6.31
N PRO A 86 22.30 0.35 5.33
CA PRO A 86 21.93 1.74 5.55
C PRO A 86 20.51 1.83 6.14
N TRP A 87 20.36 1.47 7.41
CA TRP A 87 19.07 1.41 8.11
C TRP A 87 18.27 2.72 8.09
N LYS A 88 18.93 3.87 8.29
CA LYS A 88 18.25 5.18 8.32
C LYS A 88 17.52 5.50 7.01
N PRO A 89 18.18 5.49 5.83
CA PRO A 89 17.48 5.71 4.58
C PRO A 89 16.49 4.60 4.24
N PHE A 90 16.79 3.34 4.60
CA PHE A 90 15.82 2.25 4.43
C PHE A 90 14.52 2.51 5.19
N LEU A 91 14.59 2.82 6.49
CA LEU A 91 13.42 3.13 7.32
C LEU A 91 12.67 4.36 6.79
N PHE A 92 13.38 5.39 6.37
CA PHE A 92 12.76 6.56 5.75
C PHE A 92 11.98 6.19 4.48
N LEU A 93 12.56 5.36 3.60
CA LEU A 93 11.88 4.89 2.38
C LEU A 93 10.64 4.04 2.71
N VAL A 94 10.75 3.15 3.70
CA VAL A 94 9.64 2.29 4.15
C VAL A 94 8.48 3.13 4.71
N ILE A 95 8.78 4.09 5.59
CA ILE A 95 7.76 4.99 6.15
C ILE A 95 7.15 5.85 5.03
N PHE A 96 7.96 6.38 4.13
CA PHE A 96 7.49 7.17 3.00
C PHE A 96 6.53 6.36 2.09
N LEU A 97 6.92 5.14 1.71
CA LEU A 97 6.11 4.25 0.87
C LEU A 97 4.88 3.68 1.59
N THR A 98 4.84 3.70 2.93
CA THR A 98 3.63 3.38 3.69
C THR A 98 2.47 4.28 3.29
N PHE A 99 2.73 5.53 2.90
CA PHE A 99 1.71 6.47 2.42
C PHE A 99 1.43 6.36 0.91
N ALA A 100 2.06 5.45 0.17
CA ALA A 100 1.65 5.17 -1.21
C ALA A 100 0.21 4.61 -1.23
N TYR A 101 -0.52 4.76 -2.33
CA TYR A 101 -1.83 4.10 -2.46
C TYR A 101 -1.65 2.58 -2.70
N PRO A 102 -2.48 1.69 -2.12
CA PRO A 102 -2.39 0.26 -2.41
C PRO A 102 -2.64 0.02 -3.90
N MET A 103 -1.61 -0.46 -4.60
CA MET A 103 -1.71 -0.85 -6.00
C MET A 103 -1.83 -2.37 -6.12
N LEU A 104 -2.61 -2.83 -7.10
CA LEU A 104 -2.72 -4.24 -7.53
C LEU A 104 -3.36 -5.25 -6.55
N SER A 105 -3.29 -5.03 -5.24
CA SER A 105 -4.02 -5.83 -4.24
C SER A 105 -5.17 -5.03 -3.62
N ALA A 106 -6.29 -5.71 -3.42
CA ALA A 106 -7.47 -5.19 -2.72
C ALA A 106 -7.65 -5.80 -1.32
N ASP A 107 -6.70 -6.63 -0.86
CA ASP A 107 -6.85 -7.38 0.39
C ASP A 107 -6.89 -6.45 1.60
N ILE A 108 -6.18 -5.34 1.53
CA ILE A 108 -6.20 -4.32 2.58
C ILE A 108 -7.61 -3.81 2.86
N PHE A 109 -8.48 -3.72 1.86
CA PHE A 109 -9.87 -3.31 2.05
C PHE A 109 -10.68 -4.41 2.76
N ASN A 110 -10.38 -5.68 2.49
CA ASN A 110 -10.97 -6.79 3.24
C ASN A 110 -10.53 -6.78 4.71
N TYR A 111 -9.25 -6.56 5.00
CA TYR A 111 -8.71 -6.46 6.38
C TYR A 111 -9.39 -5.37 7.20
N ILE A 112 -9.53 -4.19 6.60
CA ILE A 112 -10.24 -3.06 7.21
C ILE A 112 -11.72 -3.41 7.45
N PHE A 113 -12.35 -4.15 6.54
CA PHE A 113 -13.75 -4.52 6.70
C PHE A 113 -13.95 -5.66 7.70
N HIS A 114 -13.06 -6.64 7.79
CA HIS A 114 -13.12 -7.71 8.79
C HIS A 114 -13.06 -7.14 10.22
N THR A 115 -12.18 -6.16 10.43
CA THR A 115 -12.10 -5.46 11.71
C THR A 115 -13.32 -4.59 11.98
N LYS A 116 -13.93 -4.01 10.94
CA LYS A 116 -15.23 -3.34 11.06
C LYS A 116 -16.37 -4.29 11.42
N ILE A 117 -16.44 -5.48 10.81
CA ILE A 117 -17.39 -6.54 11.16
C ILE A 117 -17.27 -6.88 12.66
N LEU A 118 -16.04 -7.05 13.15
CA LEU A 118 -15.78 -7.36 14.55
C LEU A 118 -16.19 -6.23 15.50
N TRP A 119 -15.73 -5.00 15.25
CA TRP A 119 -15.83 -3.91 16.23
C TRP A 119 -17.06 -3.02 16.11
N PHE A 120 -17.64 -2.89 14.92
CA PHE A 120 -18.82 -2.05 14.68
C PHE A 120 -20.09 -2.85 14.52
N TYR A 121 -20.04 -3.96 13.77
CA TYR A 121 -21.20 -4.84 13.60
C TYR A 121 -21.32 -5.88 14.72
N HIS A 122 -20.32 -5.99 15.60
CA HIS A 122 -20.28 -6.97 16.69
C HIS A 122 -20.51 -8.42 16.22
N ALA A 123 -20.05 -8.72 15.00
CA ALA A 123 -20.22 -10.02 14.36
C ALA A 123 -18.86 -10.68 14.14
N ASN A 124 -18.86 -12.00 13.92
CA ASN A 124 -17.62 -12.75 13.69
C ASN A 124 -17.23 -12.67 12.20
N PRO A 125 -16.12 -12.01 11.82
CA PRO A 125 -15.70 -11.90 10.42
C PRO A 125 -15.28 -13.23 9.80
N HIS A 126 -15.07 -14.28 10.59
CA HIS A 126 -14.75 -15.63 10.10
C HIS A 126 -16.01 -16.46 9.79
N LEU A 127 -17.19 -15.98 10.18
CA LEU A 127 -18.48 -16.61 9.89
C LEU A 127 -19.33 -15.78 8.93
N HIS A 128 -19.18 -14.45 8.97
CA HIS A 128 -19.97 -13.51 8.18
C HIS A 128 -19.14 -12.85 7.10
N ALA A 129 -19.63 -12.90 5.87
CA ALA A 129 -19.00 -12.24 4.73
C ALA A 129 -19.37 -10.74 4.68
N PRO A 130 -18.49 -9.87 4.11
CA PRO A 130 -18.78 -8.44 3.96
C PRO A 130 -20.12 -8.13 3.27
N LEU A 131 -20.54 -8.93 2.29
CA LEU A 131 -21.78 -8.72 1.53
C LEU A 131 -23.04 -8.74 2.42
N GLU A 132 -23.02 -9.46 3.54
CA GLU A 132 -24.15 -9.47 4.50
C GLU A 132 -24.43 -8.08 5.08
N PHE A 133 -23.45 -7.17 5.00
CA PHE A 133 -23.55 -5.78 5.43
C PHE A 133 -23.74 -4.82 4.24
N SER A 134 -24.59 -5.19 3.27
CA SER A 134 -24.74 -4.52 1.96
C SER A 134 -25.07 -3.02 1.99
N GLY A 135 -25.54 -2.50 3.12
CA GLY A 135 -25.78 -1.06 3.32
C GLY A 135 -24.50 -0.25 3.59
N ASP A 136 -23.35 -0.90 3.80
CA ASP A 136 -22.12 -0.21 4.14
C ASP A 136 -21.40 0.40 2.93
N LEU A 137 -21.07 1.68 3.03
CA LEU A 137 -20.43 2.40 1.93
C LEU A 137 -19.00 1.91 1.64
N TRP A 138 -18.32 1.22 2.56
CA TRP A 138 -16.93 0.78 2.38
C TRP A 138 -16.82 -0.42 1.43
N LEU A 139 -17.92 -1.15 1.21
CA LEU A 139 -17.98 -2.27 0.28
C LEU A 139 -17.59 -1.88 -1.16
N ARG A 140 -17.76 -0.59 -1.54
CA ARG A 140 -17.43 -0.09 -2.87
C ARG A 140 -15.94 -0.15 -3.23
N PHE A 141 -15.06 -0.30 -2.24
CA PHE A 141 -13.60 -0.39 -2.42
C PHE A 141 -13.11 -1.84 -2.39
N MET A 142 -13.97 -2.77 -2.00
CA MET A 142 -13.62 -4.17 -1.82
C MET A 142 -13.81 -4.95 -3.11
N ARG A 143 -13.03 -6.02 -3.27
CA ARG A 143 -13.21 -6.99 -4.37
C ARG A 143 -13.80 -8.33 -3.90
N TRP A 144 -13.47 -8.76 -2.68
CA TRP A 144 -13.87 -10.06 -2.14
C TRP A 144 -14.97 -9.90 -1.09
N VAL A 145 -16.16 -9.48 -1.53
CA VAL A 145 -17.27 -9.22 -0.61
C VAL A 145 -18.03 -10.47 -0.18
N HIS A 146 -17.91 -11.57 -0.93
CA HIS A 146 -18.69 -12.79 -0.72
C HIS A 146 -18.02 -13.82 0.21
N THR A 147 -16.81 -13.55 0.69
CA THR A 147 -16.01 -14.49 1.46
C THR A 147 -15.77 -13.96 2.87
N PRO A 148 -16.02 -14.77 3.92
CA PRO A 148 -15.53 -14.47 5.26
C PRO A 148 -14.00 -14.40 5.30
N SER A 149 -13.46 -13.88 6.41
CA SER A 149 -12.02 -13.76 6.62
C SER A 149 -11.33 -15.11 6.55
N ALA A 150 -10.46 -15.27 5.56
CA ALA A 150 -9.63 -16.46 5.36
C ALA A 150 -8.48 -16.57 6.38
N TYR A 151 -8.15 -15.47 7.05
CA TYR A 151 -7.08 -15.41 8.04
C TYR A 151 -7.60 -15.84 9.42
N GLY A 152 -6.71 -16.29 10.30
CA GLY A 152 -7.09 -16.69 11.65
C GLY A 152 -7.44 -15.49 12.55
N PRO A 153 -8.19 -15.70 13.66
CA PRO A 153 -8.59 -14.62 14.58
C PRO A 153 -7.43 -13.79 15.14
N GLY A 154 -6.25 -14.39 15.30
CA GLY A 154 -5.04 -13.65 15.73
C GLY A 154 -4.63 -12.55 14.76
N PHE A 155 -4.81 -12.77 13.45
CA PHE A 155 -4.52 -11.74 12.44
C PHE A 155 -5.57 -10.62 12.48
N THR A 156 -6.85 -10.96 12.63
CA THR A 156 -7.93 -9.97 12.84
C THR A 156 -7.65 -9.08 14.07
N LEU A 157 -7.10 -9.65 15.15
CA LEU A 157 -6.69 -8.87 16.33
C LEU A 157 -5.50 -7.95 16.07
N ILE A 158 -4.54 -8.38 15.26
CA ILE A 158 -3.41 -7.54 14.81
C ILE A 158 -3.89 -6.34 13.98
N GLU A 159 -4.89 -6.55 13.13
CA GLU A 159 -5.48 -5.54 12.26
C GLU A 159 -6.37 -4.55 13.04
N SER A 160 -6.98 -5.00 14.13
CA SER A 160 -8.00 -4.29 14.90
C SER A 160 -7.62 -2.86 15.32
N PRO A 161 -6.39 -2.56 15.77
CA PRO A 161 -5.98 -1.20 16.12
C PRO A 161 -6.17 -0.21 14.96
N ALA A 162 -5.98 -0.64 13.71
CA ALA A 162 -6.15 0.25 12.56
C ALA A 162 -7.58 0.75 12.41
N TYR A 163 -8.56 -0.13 12.64
CA TYR A 163 -9.97 0.26 12.63
C TYR A 163 -10.34 1.09 13.86
N LEU A 164 -9.95 0.66 15.05
CA LEU A 164 -10.30 1.34 16.31
C LEU A 164 -9.77 2.79 16.36
N LEU A 165 -8.53 3.00 15.91
CA LEU A 165 -7.89 4.32 15.87
C LEU A 165 -8.34 5.18 14.68
N SER A 166 -9.11 4.62 13.74
CA SER A 166 -9.63 5.35 12.59
C SER A 166 -10.84 6.23 12.91
N PHE A 167 -11.45 6.05 14.08
CA PHE A 167 -12.69 6.72 14.50
C PHE A 167 -13.84 6.56 13.48
N GLY A 168 -13.94 5.37 12.88
CA GLY A 168 -15.00 5.05 11.90
C GLY A 168 -14.82 5.73 10.54
N LYS A 169 -13.65 6.29 10.24
CA LYS A 169 -13.33 6.94 8.95
C LYS A 169 -12.48 6.01 8.07
N PHE A 170 -12.87 5.89 6.82
CA PHE A 170 -12.22 4.97 5.87
C PHE A 170 -10.75 5.32 5.59
N VAL A 171 -10.45 6.59 5.27
CA VAL A 171 -9.09 7.02 4.89
C VAL A 171 -8.08 6.81 6.03
N PRO A 172 -8.37 7.23 7.28
CA PRO A 172 -7.52 6.87 8.41
C PRO A 172 -7.37 5.36 8.60
N ALA A 173 -8.45 4.58 8.49
CA ALA A 173 -8.38 3.12 8.61
C ALA A 173 -7.43 2.51 7.57
N LEU A 174 -7.47 3.01 6.33
CA LEU A 174 -6.60 2.58 5.24
C LEU A 174 -5.12 2.79 5.57
N TYR A 175 -4.73 4.00 5.93
CA TYR A 175 -3.32 4.30 6.19
C TYR A 175 -2.83 3.71 7.53
N LEU A 176 -3.70 3.61 8.54
CA LEU A 176 -3.36 2.90 9.78
C LEU A 176 -3.19 1.41 9.52
N MET A 177 -4.00 0.79 8.66
CA MET A 177 -3.83 -0.62 8.28
C MET A 177 -2.48 -0.83 7.60
N LYS A 178 -2.11 0.05 6.65
CA LYS A 178 -0.78 0.03 6.03
C LYS A 178 0.34 0.19 7.06
N LEU A 179 0.18 1.12 8.01
CA LEU A 179 1.16 1.36 9.05
C LEU A 179 1.34 0.13 9.96
N THR A 180 0.24 -0.54 10.34
CA THR A 180 0.28 -1.81 11.08
C THR A 180 1.10 -2.83 10.31
N MET A 181 0.77 -3.09 9.03
CA MET A 181 1.49 -4.08 8.22
C MET A 181 2.98 -3.73 8.05
N THR A 182 3.30 -2.46 7.81
CA THR A 182 4.69 -1.98 7.75
C THR A 182 5.42 -2.20 9.08
N THR A 183 4.76 -1.95 10.21
CA THR A 183 5.36 -2.10 11.55
C THR A 183 5.69 -3.56 11.82
N PHE A 184 4.78 -4.48 11.49
CA PHE A 184 5.02 -5.92 11.58
C PHE A 184 6.15 -6.38 10.65
N PHE A 185 6.21 -5.87 9.43
CA PHE A 185 7.29 -6.19 8.49
C PHE A 185 8.67 -5.74 9.03
N VAL A 186 8.78 -4.52 9.53
CA VAL A 186 10.03 -3.99 10.10
C VAL A 186 10.42 -4.72 11.37
N TRP A 187 9.46 -5.08 12.24
CA TRP A 187 9.73 -5.85 13.46
C TRP A 187 10.27 -7.26 13.17
N ALA A 188 9.85 -7.87 12.07
CA ALA A 188 10.28 -9.21 11.66
C ALA A 188 11.61 -9.24 10.89
N THR A 189 12.19 -8.08 10.55
CA THR A 189 13.45 -7.95 9.77
C THR A 189 14.65 -7.75 10.69
#